data_AF-A0A3A8YAE5-F1
#
_entry.id   AF-A0A3A8YAE5-F1
#
_cell.length_a   1.000
_cell.length_b   1.000
_cell.length_c   1.000
_cell.angle_alpha   90.00
_cell.angle_beta   90.00
_cell.angle_gamma   90.00
#
_symmetry.space_group_name_H-M   'P 1'
#
loop_
_entity.id
_entity.type
_entity.pdbx_description
1 polymer ?
#
loop_
_entity_poly.entity_id
_entity_poly.type
_entity_poly.pdbx_seq_one_letter_code
_entity_poly.pdbx_strand_id
1 'polypeptide(L)'
;MLVVSKDSDWEKSFENERNVVICDSISSANNMLNSIDCILDNAIVEKLNTKMYQEMENSIHSLVESESYTIGDYEILDDVEIDIVEISEIYNYIPLKITHSSILMKVTVSLSVDGSGIILNEDNSYWDDEDGVYLFKSFENLVFTNGLAEIDCEVLLTYDFDNPLETVQLEDVTLNNSTFPA
;
A
#
# COMPACT_ATOMS: atom_id res chain seq x y z
N MET A 1 8.60 -19.60 23.48
CA MET A 1 7.66 -20.15 22.48
C MET A 1 6.61 -19.10 22.24
N LEU A 2 6.42 -18.68 20.98
CA LEU A 2 5.41 -17.71 20.59
C LEU A 2 4.18 -18.46 20.07
N VAL A 3 3.00 -18.12 20.57
CA VAL A 3 1.72 -18.72 20.16
C VAL A 3 0.84 -17.60 19.63
N VAL A 4 0.39 -17.71 18.38
CA VAL A 4 -0.53 -16.75 17.76
C VAL A 4 -1.93 -17.36 17.76
N SER A 5 -2.80 -16.88 18.64
CA SER A 5 -4.15 -17.41 18.78
C SER A 5 -5.07 -16.40 19.47
N LYS A 6 -6.33 -16.35 19.02
CA LYS A 6 -7.43 -15.64 19.70
C LYS A 6 -8.25 -16.54 20.62
N ASP A 7 -7.90 -17.81 20.70
CA ASP A 7 -8.66 -18.79 21.44
C ASP A 7 -8.17 -18.86 22.90
N SER A 8 -9.10 -18.52 23.80
CA SER A 8 -8.89 -18.44 25.25
C SER A 8 -8.47 -19.77 25.88
N ASP A 9 -8.70 -20.90 25.21
CA ASP A 9 -8.25 -22.20 25.69
C ASP A 9 -6.72 -22.31 25.64
N TRP A 10 -6.06 -21.64 24.70
CA TRP A 10 -4.60 -21.55 24.66
C TRP A 10 -4.05 -20.64 25.76
N GLU A 11 -4.74 -19.54 26.07
CA GLU A 11 -4.37 -18.67 27.20
C GLU A 11 -4.37 -19.44 28.53
N LYS A 12 -5.43 -20.22 28.78
CA LYS A 12 -5.52 -21.06 29.98
C LYS A 12 -4.51 -22.19 29.99
N SER A 13 -4.29 -22.83 28.84
CA SER A 13 -3.38 -23.98 28.74
C SER A 13 -1.93 -23.62 29.02
N PHE A 14 -1.54 -22.36 28.79
CA PHE A 14 -0.17 -21.89 29.00
C PHE A 14 -0.02 -20.85 30.12
N GLU A 15 -1.06 -20.62 30.94
CA GLU A 15 -1.07 -19.57 31.98
C GLU A 15 0.11 -19.67 32.97
N ASN A 16 0.61 -20.89 33.20
CA ASN A 16 1.68 -21.18 34.17
C ASN A 16 3.06 -21.34 33.52
N GLU A 17 3.15 -21.28 32.19
CA GLU A 17 4.38 -21.49 31.45
C GLU A 17 5.13 -20.17 31.22
N ARG A 18 6.20 -19.94 32.00
CA ARG A 18 6.95 -18.68 32.00
C ARG A 18 7.63 -18.32 30.67
N ASN A 19 7.79 -19.28 29.77
CA ASN A 19 8.51 -19.11 28.50
C ASN A 19 7.57 -19.11 27.29
N VAL A 20 6.26 -18.97 27.52
CA VAL A 20 5.25 -18.87 26.47
C VAL A 20 4.73 -17.45 26.41
N VAL A 21 4.70 -16.88 25.21
CA VAL A 21 4.04 -15.61 24.96
C VAL A 21 2.95 -15.82 23.94
N ILE A 22 1.76 -15.30 24.25
CA ILE A 22 0.56 -15.44 23.42
C ILE A 22 0.24 -14.09 22.82
N CYS A 23 0.05 -14.08 21.50
CA CYS A 23 -0.35 -12.92 20.72
C CYS A 23 -1.69 -13.22 20.04
N ASP A 24 -2.58 -12.24 19.99
CA ASP A 24 -3.91 -12.36 19.42
C ASP A 24 -3.95 -12.27 17.88
N SER A 25 -2.83 -11.93 17.25
CA SER A 25 -2.71 -11.76 15.80
C SER A 25 -1.26 -11.89 15.34
N ILE A 26 -1.08 -12.10 14.04
CA ILE A 26 0.25 -12.11 13.41
C ILE A 26 0.91 -10.74 13.57
N SER A 27 0.13 -9.66 13.46
CA SER A 27 0.62 -8.28 13.65
C SER A 27 1.15 -8.06 15.07
N SER A 28 0.45 -8.50 16.11
CA SER A 28 0.93 -8.37 17.50
C SER A 28 2.14 -9.23 17.79
N ALA A 29 2.22 -10.43 17.22
CA ALA A 29 3.40 -11.28 17.25
C ALA A 29 4.62 -10.64 16.57
N ASN A 30 4.45 -10.07 15.38
CA ASN A 30 5.52 -9.36 14.69
C ASN A 30 5.96 -8.11 15.45
N ASN A 31 5.01 -7.34 16.00
CA ASN A 31 5.34 -6.18 16.84
C ASN A 31 6.15 -6.58 18.08
N MET A 32 5.85 -7.72 18.70
CA MET A 32 6.61 -8.24 19.83
C MET A 32 8.00 -8.73 19.43
N LEU A 33 8.11 -9.50 18.35
CA LEU A 33 9.40 -9.98 17.86
C LEU A 33 10.29 -8.80 17.45
N ASN A 34 9.71 -7.84 16.76
CA ASN A 34 10.37 -6.60 16.39
C ASN A 34 10.77 -5.82 17.64
N SER A 35 9.91 -5.69 18.68
CA SER A 35 10.23 -4.93 19.90
C SER A 35 11.34 -5.54 20.77
N ILE A 36 11.56 -6.85 20.69
CA ILE A 36 12.66 -7.53 21.39
C ILE A 36 14.02 -7.19 20.76
N ASP A 37 14.05 -7.01 19.43
CA ASP A 37 15.25 -6.63 18.67
C ASP A 37 15.26 -5.13 18.28
N CYS A 38 14.24 -4.37 18.68
CA CYS A 38 14.08 -2.98 18.25
C CYS A 38 15.04 -2.08 19.01
N ILE A 39 16.03 -1.58 18.31
CA ILE A 39 16.98 -0.62 18.85
C ILE A 39 16.29 0.75 19.09
N LEU A 40 15.14 0.99 18.45
CA LEU A 40 14.34 2.21 18.59
C LEU A 40 13.00 1.94 19.27
N ASP A 41 12.58 2.86 20.13
CA ASP A 41 11.23 2.85 20.72
C ASP A 41 10.17 3.10 19.62
N ASN A 42 9.02 2.42 19.71
CA ASN A 42 7.87 2.63 18.83
C ASN A 42 7.44 4.11 18.80
N ALA A 43 7.56 4.82 19.93
CA ALA A 43 7.26 6.25 20.00
C ALA A 43 8.25 7.12 19.19
N ILE A 44 9.47 6.64 18.96
CA ILE A 44 10.44 7.30 18.08
C ILE A 44 10.07 7.03 16.63
N VAL A 45 9.73 5.78 16.29
CA VAL A 45 9.29 5.40 14.94
C VAL A 45 8.09 6.23 14.48
N GLU A 46 7.07 6.39 15.33
CA GLU A 46 5.90 7.22 15.02
C GLU A 46 6.27 8.69 14.75
N LYS A 47 7.21 9.24 15.52
CA LYS A 47 7.70 10.61 15.31
C LYS A 47 8.53 10.75 14.03
N LEU A 48 9.32 9.75 13.67
CA LEU A 48 10.05 9.72 12.41
C LEU A 48 9.06 9.76 11.24
N ASN A 49 8.02 8.93 11.27
CA ASN A 49 6.97 8.90 10.25
C ASN A 49 6.23 10.23 10.14
N THR A 50 5.87 10.82 11.28
CA THR A 50 5.21 12.13 11.31
C THR A 50 6.11 13.22 10.71
N LYS A 51 7.40 13.21 11.02
CA LYS A 51 8.36 14.20 10.51
C LYS A 51 8.59 14.04 9.01
N MET A 52 8.59 12.81 8.51
CA MET A 52 8.83 12.49 7.09
C MET A 52 7.56 12.44 6.25
N TYR A 53 6.37 12.68 6.83
CA TYR A 53 5.10 12.55 6.13
C TYR A 53 5.05 13.31 4.81
N GLN A 54 5.44 14.58 4.81
CA GLN A 54 5.41 15.42 3.60
C GLN A 54 6.40 14.94 2.52
N GLU A 55 7.58 14.45 2.91
CA GLU A 55 8.56 13.92 1.96
C GLU A 55 8.09 12.59 1.37
N MET A 56 7.50 11.72 2.20
CA MET A 56 6.89 10.47 1.77
C MET A 56 5.75 10.75 0.80
N GLU A 57 4.83 11.66 1.16
CA GLU A 57 3.68 12.05 0.35
C GLU A 57 4.11 12.57 -1.04
N ASN A 58 5.06 13.51 -1.10
CA ASN A 58 5.56 14.02 -2.38
C ASN A 58 6.23 12.93 -3.25
N SER A 59 7.00 12.04 -2.62
CA SER A 59 7.69 10.97 -3.33
C SER A 59 6.70 9.93 -3.86
N ILE A 60 5.72 9.53 -3.05
CA ILE A 60 4.66 8.62 -3.44
C ILE A 60 3.81 9.25 -4.56
N HIS A 61 3.43 10.52 -4.43
CA HIS A 61 2.62 11.24 -5.41
C HIS A 61 3.27 11.21 -6.80
N SER A 62 4.58 11.51 -6.85
CA SER A 62 5.35 11.49 -8.09
C SER A 62 5.40 10.11 -8.75
N LEU A 63 5.38 9.04 -7.95
CA LEU A 63 5.38 7.67 -8.46
C LEU A 63 4.00 7.30 -9.01
N VAL A 64 2.93 7.53 -8.24
CA VAL A 64 1.57 7.12 -8.61
C VAL A 64 1.02 7.85 -9.83
N GLU A 65 1.43 9.09 -10.08
CA GLU A 65 1.10 9.81 -11.32
C GLU A 65 1.62 9.13 -12.59
N SER A 66 2.64 8.28 -12.48
CA SER A 66 3.26 7.58 -13.61
C SER A 66 2.76 6.15 -13.81
N GLU A 67 1.83 5.70 -12.96
CA GLU A 67 1.38 4.31 -12.93
C GLU A 67 0.13 4.06 -13.78
N SER A 68 -0.09 2.78 -14.11
CA SER A 68 -1.27 2.35 -14.87
C SER A 68 -2.38 1.89 -13.93
N TYR A 69 -3.59 2.37 -14.20
CA TYR A 69 -4.79 2.06 -13.43
C TYR A 69 -5.77 1.25 -14.27
N THR A 70 -6.47 0.32 -13.63
CA THR A 70 -7.48 -0.53 -14.24
C THR A 70 -8.77 -0.40 -13.44
N ILE A 71 -9.92 -0.29 -14.08
CA ILE A 71 -11.20 -0.18 -13.37
C ILE A 71 -11.76 -1.59 -13.16
N GLY A 72 -12.06 -1.95 -11.91
CA GLY A 72 -12.39 -3.34 -11.55
C GLY A 72 -13.70 -3.88 -12.12
N ASP A 73 -14.66 -3.01 -12.44
CA ASP A 73 -16.04 -3.39 -12.77
C ASP A 73 -16.31 -3.62 -14.27
N TYR A 74 -15.32 -3.42 -15.15
CA TYR A 74 -15.50 -3.54 -16.60
C TYR A 74 -14.44 -4.47 -17.21
N GLU A 75 -14.90 -5.52 -17.90
CA GLU A 75 -14.01 -6.51 -18.53
C GLU A 75 -13.29 -5.95 -19.76
N ILE A 76 -13.87 -4.96 -20.44
CA ILE A 76 -13.35 -4.40 -21.69
C ILE A 76 -13.48 -2.87 -21.65
N LEU A 77 -12.43 -2.25 -21.11
CA LEU A 77 -12.18 -0.83 -21.19
C LEU A 77 -11.04 -0.60 -22.16
N ASP A 78 -11.23 0.36 -23.05
CA ASP A 78 -10.18 0.93 -23.87
C ASP A 78 -9.93 2.37 -23.45
N ASP A 79 -8.74 2.90 -23.76
CA ASP A 79 -8.37 4.30 -23.53
C ASP A 79 -8.66 4.83 -22.11
N VAL A 80 -8.32 4.07 -21.05
CA VAL A 80 -8.40 4.59 -19.67
C VAL A 80 -7.35 5.68 -19.49
N GLU A 81 -7.81 6.91 -19.28
CA GLU A 81 -6.99 8.10 -19.05
C GLU A 81 -7.24 8.59 -17.63
N ILE A 82 -6.15 8.83 -16.89
CA ILE A 82 -6.19 9.34 -15.53
C ILE A 82 -5.92 10.83 -15.57
N ASP A 83 -6.90 11.61 -15.11
CA ASP A 83 -6.83 13.08 -15.11
C ASP A 83 -6.18 13.58 -13.82
N ILE A 84 -6.56 13.00 -12.68
CA ILE A 84 -6.14 13.45 -11.35
C ILE A 84 -5.91 12.22 -10.46
N VAL A 85 -4.78 12.22 -9.75
CA VAL A 85 -4.50 11.30 -8.65
C VAL A 85 -4.20 12.12 -7.41
N GLU A 86 -4.92 11.88 -6.33
CA GLU A 86 -4.69 12.53 -5.03
C GLU A 86 -4.43 11.49 -3.94
N ILE A 87 -3.41 11.72 -3.12
CA ILE A 87 -3.19 10.92 -1.91
C ILE A 87 -4.21 11.35 -0.86
N SER A 88 -5.08 10.42 -0.47
CA SER A 88 -6.07 10.65 0.59
C SER A 88 -5.47 10.44 1.98
N GLU A 89 -4.70 9.36 2.15
CA GLU A 89 -4.08 9.02 3.44
C GLU A 89 -2.89 8.07 3.27
N ILE A 90 -1.86 8.23 4.11
CA ILE A 90 -0.79 7.24 4.31
C ILE A 90 -0.93 6.65 5.72
N TYR A 91 -1.17 5.35 5.80
CA TYR A 91 -1.48 4.64 7.03
C TYR A 91 -0.83 3.24 7.08
N ASN A 92 -1.10 2.46 8.14
CA ASN A 92 -0.55 1.11 8.34
C ASN A 92 0.98 1.04 8.28
N TYR A 93 1.66 1.90 9.04
CA TYR A 93 3.12 1.87 9.17
C TYR A 93 3.59 0.59 9.89
N ILE A 94 4.13 -0.35 9.13
CA ILE A 94 4.61 -1.64 9.64
C ILE A 94 6.13 -1.70 9.43
N PRO A 95 6.94 -1.61 10.52
CA PRO A 95 8.37 -1.82 10.41
C PRO A 95 8.70 -3.23 9.92
N LEU A 96 9.46 -3.32 8.83
CA LEU A 96 9.95 -4.57 8.27
C LEU A 96 11.37 -4.87 8.74
N LYS A 97 12.21 -3.84 8.86
CA LYS A 97 13.60 -3.96 9.31
C LYS A 97 14.05 -2.66 9.98
N ILE A 98 14.65 -2.78 11.15
CA ILE A 98 15.25 -1.66 11.88
C ILE A 98 16.73 -1.97 12.09
N THR A 99 17.58 -1.00 11.78
CA THR A 99 19.02 -1.06 12.02
C THR A 99 19.46 0.11 12.88
N HIS A 100 20.75 0.22 13.20
CA HIS A 100 21.26 1.39 13.90
C HIS A 100 21.15 2.70 13.09
N SER A 101 21.03 2.63 11.77
CA SER A 101 21.08 3.82 10.91
C SER A 101 19.93 3.91 9.90
N SER A 102 18.95 3.01 9.97
CA SER A 102 17.85 2.99 9.03
C SER A 102 16.63 2.24 9.53
N ILE A 103 15.48 2.53 8.93
CA ILE A 103 14.25 1.78 9.09
C ILE A 103 13.61 1.56 7.71
N LEU A 104 13.31 0.31 7.40
CA LEU A 104 12.49 -0.08 6.26
C LEU A 104 11.09 -0.39 6.78
N MET A 105 10.08 0.21 6.17
CA MET A 105 8.68 0.06 6.56
C MET A 105 7.84 -0.27 5.35
N LYS A 106 6.79 -1.04 5.57
CA LYS A 106 5.63 -1.10 4.69
C LYS A 106 4.62 -0.06 5.14
N VAL A 107 4.06 0.69 4.20
CA VAL A 107 2.95 1.62 4.42
C VAL A 107 1.86 1.32 3.39
N THR A 108 0.62 1.60 3.74
CA THR A 108 -0.51 1.56 2.80
C THR A 108 -0.94 2.99 2.50
N VAL A 109 -1.20 3.27 1.23
CA VAL A 109 -1.61 4.59 0.74
C VAL A 109 -2.96 4.44 0.07
N SER A 110 -3.92 5.23 0.53
CA SER A 110 -5.22 5.38 -0.13
C SER A 110 -5.14 6.52 -1.13
N LEU A 111 -5.61 6.27 -2.35
CA LEU A 111 -5.67 7.24 -3.43
C LEU A 111 -7.12 7.53 -3.81
N SER A 112 -7.37 8.76 -4.21
CA SER A 112 -8.56 9.17 -4.95
C SER A 112 -8.15 9.41 -6.40
N VAL A 113 -8.83 8.76 -7.34
CA VAL A 113 -8.48 8.78 -8.76
C VAL A 113 -9.69 9.24 -9.58
N ASP A 114 -9.48 10.28 -10.37
CA ASP A 114 -10.45 10.75 -11.35
C ASP A 114 -9.92 10.50 -12.75
N GLY A 115 -10.81 10.15 -13.66
CA GLY A 115 -10.42 9.91 -15.04
C GLY A 115 -11.59 9.57 -15.93
N SER A 116 -11.24 9.08 -17.11
CA SER A 116 -12.19 8.66 -18.11
C SER A 116 -11.73 7.40 -18.83
N GLY A 117 -12.65 6.76 -19.53
CA GLY A 117 -12.36 5.60 -20.35
C GLY A 117 -13.48 5.32 -21.33
N ILE A 118 -13.26 4.34 -22.20
CA ILE A 118 -14.22 3.95 -23.22
C ILE A 118 -14.68 2.53 -22.94
N ILE A 119 -15.97 2.35 -22.69
CA ILE A 119 -16.59 1.03 -22.54
C ILE A 119 -16.93 0.53 -23.94
N LEU A 120 -16.35 -0.61 -24.33
CA LEU A 120 -16.65 -1.27 -25.60
C LEU A 120 -17.86 -2.19 -25.45
N ASN A 121 -18.86 -2.03 -26.32
CA ASN A 121 -20.05 -2.88 -26.32
C ASN A 121 -19.84 -4.10 -27.24
N GLU A 122 -19.37 -5.22 -26.69
CA GLU A 122 -19.16 -6.46 -27.46
C GLU A 122 -20.45 -7.01 -28.09
N ASP A 123 -21.58 -6.95 -27.38
CA ASP A 123 -22.88 -7.48 -27.85
C ASP A 123 -23.37 -6.81 -29.13
N ASN A 124 -22.92 -5.58 -29.37
CA ASN A 124 -23.25 -4.81 -30.56
C ASN A 124 -22.07 -4.69 -31.54
N SER A 125 -20.98 -5.42 -31.29
CA SER A 125 -19.81 -5.46 -32.16
C SER A 125 -19.90 -6.61 -33.16
N TYR A 126 -19.19 -6.51 -34.28
CA TYR A 126 -19.18 -7.57 -35.28
C TYR A 126 -17.80 -7.75 -35.88
N TRP A 127 -17.50 -8.99 -36.25
CA TRP A 127 -16.31 -9.33 -37.02
C TRP A 127 -16.56 -9.07 -38.50
N ASP A 128 -15.71 -8.27 -39.12
CA ASP A 128 -15.70 -8.06 -40.56
C ASP A 128 -14.82 -9.12 -41.22
N ASP A 129 -15.46 -10.09 -41.87
CA ASP A 129 -14.78 -11.18 -42.58
C ASP A 129 -14.05 -10.72 -43.86
N GLU A 130 -14.40 -9.56 -44.45
CA GLU A 130 -13.73 -9.04 -45.64
C GLU A 130 -12.37 -8.43 -45.31
N ASP A 131 -12.32 -7.62 -44.24
CA ASP A 131 -11.11 -6.91 -43.81
C ASP A 131 -10.34 -7.64 -42.69
N GLY A 132 -10.94 -8.67 -42.08
CA GLY A 132 -10.34 -9.46 -41.00
C GLY A 132 -10.12 -8.65 -39.72
N VAL A 133 -11.05 -7.74 -39.41
CA VAL A 133 -10.98 -6.83 -38.26
C VAL A 133 -12.27 -6.88 -37.43
N TYR A 134 -12.13 -6.70 -36.12
CA TYR A 134 -13.27 -6.58 -35.22
C TYR A 134 -13.74 -5.12 -35.17
N LEU A 135 -14.99 -4.86 -35.51
CA LEU A 135 -15.57 -3.51 -35.56
C LEU A 135 -16.54 -3.30 -34.39
N PHE A 136 -16.16 -2.39 -33.49
CA PHE A 136 -17.00 -1.97 -32.37
C PHE A 136 -18.01 -0.91 -32.84
N LYS A 137 -19.30 -1.21 -32.74
CA LYS A 137 -20.38 -0.39 -33.33
C LYS A 137 -20.87 0.74 -32.42
N SER A 138 -20.67 0.60 -31.11
CA SER A 138 -21.06 1.59 -30.12
C SER A 138 -20.11 1.54 -28.94
N PHE A 139 -19.66 2.71 -28.52
CA PHE A 139 -18.88 2.92 -27.32
C PHE A 139 -19.62 3.88 -26.39
N GLU A 140 -19.44 3.72 -25.07
CA GLU A 140 -19.91 4.64 -24.06
C GLU A 140 -18.72 5.29 -23.36
N ASN A 141 -18.76 6.60 -23.19
CA ASN A 141 -17.73 7.31 -22.44
C ASN A 141 -18.01 7.11 -20.95
N LEU A 142 -17.08 6.47 -20.27
CA LEU A 142 -17.04 6.40 -18.82
C LEU A 142 -16.29 7.61 -18.29
N VAL A 143 -16.89 8.32 -17.34
CA VAL A 143 -16.20 9.31 -16.52
C VAL A 143 -16.40 8.88 -15.09
N PHE A 144 -15.30 8.70 -14.36
CA PHE A 144 -15.33 8.32 -12.96
C PHE A 144 -14.68 9.42 -12.13
N THR A 145 -15.26 9.63 -10.95
CA THR A 145 -14.76 10.60 -9.98
C THR A 145 -14.74 9.94 -8.61
N ASN A 146 -13.70 10.21 -7.83
CA ASN A 146 -13.41 9.59 -6.55
C ASN A 146 -13.31 8.05 -6.64
N GLY A 147 -12.65 7.53 -7.69
CA GLY A 147 -12.22 6.13 -7.75
C GLY A 147 -11.26 5.85 -6.59
N LEU A 148 -11.37 4.67 -5.96
CA LEU A 148 -10.61 4.35 -4.75
C LEU A 148 -9.58 3.27 -5.08
N ALA A 149 -8.32 3.64 -4.96
CA ALA A 149 -7.21 2.71 -5.09
C ALA A 149 -6.41 2.63 -3.78
N GLU A 150 -6.00 1.42 -3.40
CA GLU A 150 -5.09 1.20 -2.29
C GLU A 150 -3.79 0.60 -2.80
N ILE A 151 -2.68 1.17 -2.37
CA ILE A 151 -1.35 0.75 -2.78
C ILE A 151 -0.50 0.50 -1.55
N ASP A 152 0.30 -0.56 -1.60
CA ASP A 152 1.30 -0.82 -0.59
C ASP A 152 2.66 -0.32 -1.08
N CYS A 153 3.34 0.47 -0.25
CA CYS A 153 4.66 1.00 -0.54
C CYS A 153 5.68 0.51 0.49
N GLU A 154 6.92 0.32 0.05
CA GLU A 154 8.08 0.20 0.94
C GLU A 154 8.75 1.57 1.04
N VAL A 155 9.02 2.01 2.27
CA VAL A 155 9.68 3.28 2.58
C VAL A 155 10.95 3.00 3.38
N LEU A 156 12.07 3.52 2.89
CA LEU A 156 13.35 3.46 3.57
C LEU A 156 13.71 4.84 4.11
N LEU A 157 13.85 4.94 5.43
CA LEU A 157 14.40 6.12 6.10
C LEU A 157 15.80 5.82 6.63
N THR A 158 16.69 6.79 6.55
CA THR A 158 18.04 6.76 7.14
C THR A 158 18.16 7.80 8.24
N TYR A 159 18.97 7.54 9.27
CA TYR A 159 19.16 8.44 10.41
C TYR A 159 20.46 8.14 11.19
N ASP A 160 20.88 9.08 12.04
CA ASP A 160 21.89 8.87 13.07
C ASP A 160 21.21 8.35 14.36
N PHE A 161 21.71 7.24 14.90
CA PHE A 161 21.15 6.60 16.09
C PHE A 161 21.12 7.50 17.32
N ASP A 162 22.14 8.35 17.49
CA ASP A 162 22.26 9.21 18.66
C ASP A 162 21.29 10.39 18.61
N ASN A 163 20.83 10.74 17.41
CA ASN A 163 19.89 11.84 17.19
C ASN A 163 18.95 11.59 16.00
N PRO A 164 18.05 10.58 16.11
CA PRO A 164 17.32 10.07 14.96
C PRO A 164 16.32 11.09 14.42
N LEU A 165 15.67 11.85 15.31
CA LEU A 165 14.66 12.82 14.89
C LEU A 165 15.25 13.99 14.11
N GLU A 166 16.46 14.45 14.41
CA GLU A 166 17.06 15.60 13.72
C GLU A 166 17.78 15.25 12.43
N THR A 167 18.10 13.97 12.24
CA THR A 167 18.92 13.48 11.13
C THR A 167 18.17 12.61 10.15
N VAL A 168 16.90 12.27 10.44
CA VAL A 168 16.07 11.45 9.57
C VAL A 168 15.96 12.04 8.18
N GLN A 169 16.11 11.17 7.18
CA GLN A 169 15.94 11.48 5.76
C GLN A 169 15.17 10.36 5.09
N LEU A 170 14.34 10.72 4.13
CA LEU A 170 13.76 9.77 3.19
C LEU A 170 14.83 9.35 2.17
N GLU A 171 15.23 8.08 2.21
CA GLU A 171 16.23 7.54 1.28
C GLU A 171 15.57 7.00 0.01
N ASP A 172 14.48 6.24 0.17
CA ASP A 172 13.83 5.56 -0.95
C ASP A 172 12.34 5.28 -0.68
N VAL A 173 11.57 5.22 -1.77
CA VAL A 173 10.16 4.80 -1.79
C VAL A 173 9.96 3.89 -3.01
N THR A 174 9.46 2.68 -2.76
CA THR A 174 9.14 1.70 -3.81
C THR A 174 7.67 1.30 -3.74
N LEU A 175 6.98 1.29 -4.88
CA LEU A 175 5.61 0.76 -4.99
C LEU A 175 5.66 -0.77 -5.12
N ASN A 176 4.84 -1.50 -4.36
CA ASN A 176 4.85 -2.97 -4.39
C ASN A 176 4.00 -3.59 -5.51
N ASN A 177 3.16 -2.80 -6.18
CA ASN A 177 2.37 -3.21 -7.34
C ASN A 177 2.57 -2.19 -8.48
N SER A 178 2.51 -2.65 -9.73
CA SER A 178 2.64 -1.81 -10.93
C SER A 178 1.33 -1.72 -11.73
N THR A 179 0.22 -2.12 -11.11
CA THR A 179 -1.12 -2.10 -11.72
C THR A 179 -2.14 -2.02 -10.60
N PHE A 180 -3.00 -1.01 -10.63
CA PHE A 180 -3.87 -0.68 -9.50
C PHE A 180 -5.35 -0.72 -9.90
N PRO A 181 -6.22 -1.38 -9.11
CA PRO A 181 -7.66 -1.25 -9.29
C PRO A 181 -8.10 0.16 -8.87
N ALA A 182 -8.80 0.86 -9.76
CA ALA A 182 -9.48 2.14 -9.52
C ALA A 182 -10.99 1.95 -9.41
#